data_AF-A0A2I0TMA5-F1
#
_entry.id   AF-A0A2I0TMA5-F1
#
_cell.length_a   1.000
_cell.length_b   1.000
_cell.length_c   1.000
_cell.angle_alpha   90.00
_cell.angle_beta   90.00
_cell.angle_gamma   90.00
#
_symmetry.space_group_name_H-M   'P 1'
#
loop_
_entity.id
_entity.type
_entity.pdbx_description
1 polymer ?
#
loop_
_entity_poly.entity_id
_entity_poly.type
_entity_poly.pdbx_seq_one_letter_code
_entity_poly.pdbx_strand_id
1 'polypeptide(L)'
;MVFLLVEKPSGEFCRQGSTQVQCDILHLFPSGGEERERPAAASDKLGSALGPDWHEGLHLQGPKERTTVLGLNPQNTLEKQVTSQLLSPAQNRMLWPVYVELTNGKIYGCDFIVSATGVVPNVDPFLDGNDFAVGEDGGLKVDKHMRTSLPGVYAAGDICTASWEPSPVWHQMRLWTQARQMGWYAAKCMAADTSGEPIDLDFSFELFAHVTKFFNYKVVVLGKYNAQGLGLDHELMLRCTKGQEYVKVVMQNGRMMGAVLIGETDLEETFENLILNQMDLSAYGEDLLNPDIDIEDYFD
;
A
#
# COMPACT_ATOMS: atom_id res chain seq x y z
N MET A 1 2.67 7.51 -3.18
CA MET A 1 4.03 7.47 -3.75
C MET A 1 4.98 8.01 -2.70
N VAL A 2 5.80 7.17 -2.09
CA VAL A 2 6.82 7.63 -1.12
C VAL A 2 8.17 7.25 -1.70
N PHE A 3 8.95 8.26 -2.10
CA PHE A 3 10.36 8.10 -2.40
C PHE A 3 11.15 8.59 -1.20
N LEU A 4 11.97 7.72 -0.61
CA LEU A 4 13.00 8.18 0.30
C LEU A 4 14.22 8.55 -0.54
N LEU A 5 14.56 9.83 -0.56
CA LEU A 5 15.78 10.35 -1.19
C LEU A 5 16.75 10.71 -0.06
N VAL A 6 17.96 10.15 -0.09
CA VAL A 6 19.01 10.48 0.88
C VAL A 6 20.07 11.31 0.17
N GLU A 7 20.24 12.56 0.61
CA GLU A 7 21.19 13.55 0.07
C GLU A 7 22.50 13.60 0.86
N LYS A 8 23.52 14.21 0.23
CA LYS A 8 24.86 14.50 0.73
C LYS A 8 24.98 16.02 0.76
N PRO A 9 25.75 16.56 1.71
CA PRO A 9 25.80 18.00 1.92
C PRO A 9 26.62 18.69 0.82
N SER A 10 26.02 19.63 0.10
CA SER A 10 26.60 20.91 -0.39
C SER A 10 25.60 21.54 -1.38
N GLY A 11 25.21 22.81 -1.31
CA GLY A 11 26.08 23.99 -1.39
C GLY A 11 25.99 24.56 -2.82
N GLU A 12 25.10 25.53 -3.02
CA GLU A 12 25.03 26.51 -4.14
C GLU A 12 24.31 26.18 -5.47
N PHE A 13 23.91 27.27 -6.14
CA PHE A 13 22.71 27.52 -6.93
C PHE A 13 22.88 27.43 -8.48
N CYS A 14 21.72 27.41 -9.17
CA CYS A 14 21.38 28.07 -10.45
C CYS A 14 21.54 27.40 -11.85
N ARG A 15 20.40 27.49 -12.58
CA ARG A 15 20.03 27.83 -13.99
C ARG A 15 20.42 26.99 -15.23
N GLN A 16 19.42 26.96 -16.15
CA GLN A 16 19.08 26.04 -17.25
C GLN A 16 19.76 26.31 -18.61
N GLY A 17 19.74 25.29 -19.47
CA GLY A 17 19.86 25.38 -20.94
C GLY A 17 19.59 24.02 -21.61
N SER A 18 18.71 23.99 -22.62
CA SER A 18 18.09 22.83 -23.28
C SER A 18 18.96 22.18 -24.39
N THR A 19 18.77 20.88 -24.65
CA THR A 19 18.13 20.27 -25.88
C THR A 19 18.48 18.77 -26.00
N GLN A 20 17.50 17.99 -26.50
CA GLN A 20 17.37 16.51 -26.60
C GLN A 20 18.27 15.82 -27.66
N VAL A 21 18.67 14.54 -27.42
CA VAL A 21 18.64 13.42 -28.41
C VAL A 21 18.50 12.05 -27.69
N GLN A 22 17.83 11.14 -28.40
CA GLN A 22 17.36 9.75 -28.24
C GLN A 22 18.41 8.69 -27.78
N CYS A 23 17.97 7.63 -27.08
CA CYS A 23 18.78 6.53 -26.56
C CYS A 23 18.11 5.15 -26.74
N ASP A 24 18.91 4.15 -27.14
CA ASP A 24 18.62 2.71 -27.02
C ASP A 24 19.24 2.17 -25.71
N ILE A 25 18.56 1.24 -25.03
CA ILE A 25 18.92 0.72 -23.70
C ILE A 25 19.45 -0.72 -23.80
N LEU A 26 20.56 -1.00 -23.09
CA LEU A 26 21.12 -2.35 -22.91
C LEU A 26 20.61 -2.98 -21.60
N HIS A 27 20.15 -4.23 -21.66
CA HIS A 27 19.74 -5.04 -20.51
C HIS A 27 20.90 -5.92 -20.01
N LEU A 28 21.03 -6.10 -18.69
CA LEU A 28 21.94 -7.06 -18.06
C LEU A 28 21.11 -8.08 -17.27
N PHE A 29 21.15 -9.35 -17.68
CA PHE A 29 20.63 -10.50 -16.93
C PHE A 29 21.79 -11.31 -16.33
N PRO A 30 21.59 -12.07 -15.23
CA PRO A 30 22.60 -12.94 -14.66
C PRO A 30 22.84 -14.15 -15.57
N SER A 31 24.11 -14.49 -15.76
CA SER A 31 24.56 -15.57 -16.65
C SER A 31 24.11 -16.96 -16.19
N GLY A 32 23.40 -17.68 -17.06
CA GLY A 32 23.30 -19.15 -17.04
C GLY A 32 21.90 -19.72 -17.30
N GLY A 33 21.58 -19.98 -18.58
CA GLY A 33 20.41 -20.76 -19.01
C GLY A 33 20.04 -20.47 -20.47
N GLU A 34 19.95 -21.51 -21.30
CA GLU A 34 19.80 -21.43 -22.76
C GLU A 34 18.59 -20.59 -23.24
N GLU A 35 18.85 -19.68 -24.17
CA GLU A 35 17.87 -18.78 -24.80
C GLU A 35 16.91 -19.53 -25.72
N ARG A 36 15.60 -19.36 -25.50
CA ARG A 36 14.58 -19.41 -26.55
C ARG A 36 13.95 -18.02 -26.66
N GLU A 37 14.14 -17.38 -27.81
CA GLU A 37 13.63 -16.04 -28.12
C GLU A 37 12.08 -15.99 -28.04
N ARG A 38 11.55 -14.95 -27.38
CA ARG A 38 10.15 -14.52 -27.47
C ARG A 38 10.08 -13.09 -28.02
N PRO A 39 9.05 -12.72 -28.81
CA PRO A 39 8.96 -11.41 -29.44
C PRO A 39 8.49 -10.34 -28.45
N ALA A 40 9.01 -9.12 -28.63
CA ALA A 40 8.81 -7.96 -27.77
C ALA A 40 7.42 -7.31 -27.90
N ALA A 41 6.74 -7.07 -26.78
CA ALA A 41 5.86 -5.89 -26.54
C ALA A 41 5.40 -5.78 -25.08
N ALA A 42 5.36 -4.53 -24.59
CA ALA A 42 4.74 -4.00 -23.35
C ALA A 42 5.55 -4.01 -22.04
N SER A 43 6.23 -2.88 -21.75
CA SER A 43 6.51 -2.31 -20.42
C SER A 43 6.82 -3.28 -19.26
N ASP A 44 7.93 -4.00 -19.36
CA ASP A 44 8.44 -4.94 -18.35
C ASP A 44 9.16 -4.27 -17.16
N LYS A 45 8.42 -3.78 -16.16
CA LYS A 45 9.02 -3.61 -14.82
C LYS A 45 8.08 -4.11 -13.74
N LEU A 46 8.08 -5.43 -13.54
CA LEU A 46 7.60 -6.04 -12.29
C LEU A 46 8.44 -5.51 -11.12
N GLY A 47 7.78 -4.92 -10.12
CA GLY A 47 8.36 -4.69 -8.80
C GLY A 47 7.91 -5.79 -7.85
N SER A 48 8.85 -6.56 -7.29
CA SER A 48 8.57 -7.47 -6.18
C SER A 48 8.50 -6.68 -4.87
N ALA A 49 7.62 -7.08 -3.94
CA ALA A 49 7.67 -6.58 -2.58
C ALA A 49 9.03 -6.91 -1.96
N LEU A 50 9.74 -5.88 -1.48
CA LEU A 50 10.96 -6.04 -0.72
C LEU A 50 10.59 -6.55 0.67
N GLY A 51 11.09 -7.72 1.05
CA GLY A 51 10.85 -8.32 2.37
C GLY A 51 11.37 -7.44 3.52
N PRO A 52 11.10 -7.81 4.79
CA PRO A 52 11.49 -7.00 5.95
C PRO A 52 12.99 -6.72 6.03
N ASP A 53 13.78 -7.63 5.46
CA ASP A 53 15.24 -7.63 5.52
C ASP A 53 15.89 -6.97 4.29
N TRP A 54 15.15 -6.17 3.52
CA TRP A 54 15.65 -5.50 2.31
C TRP A 54 16.89 -4.64 2.52
N HIS A 55 17.08 -4.16 3.75
CA HIS A 55 18.23 -3.37 4.16
C HIS A 55 19.44 -4.22 4.60
N GLU A 56 19.33 -5.55 4.66
CA GLU A 56 20.43 -6.41 5.09
C GLU A 56 21.65 -6.21 4.19
N GLY A 57 22.81 -5.99 4.81
CA GLY A 57 24.06 -5.69 4.12
C GLY A 57 24.23 -4.22 3.69
N LEU A 58 23.21 -3.37 3.83
CA LEU A 58 23.32 -1.94 3.58
C LEU A 58 23.73 -1.19 4.86
N HIS A 59 24.83 -0.44 4.78
CA HIS A 59 25.25 0.46 5.86
C HIS A 59 24.60 1.83 5.68
N LEU A 60 23.39 2.00 6.22
CA LEU A 60 22.66 3.26 6.16
C LEU A 60 23.15 4.23 7.25
N GLN A 61 23.75 5.34 6.87
CA GLN A 61 24.13 6.44 7.78
C GLN A 61 23.37 7.71 7.41
N GLY A 62 22.61 8.27 8.35
CA GLY A 62 21.97 9.57 8.17
C GLY A 62 22.97 10.73 8.32
N PRO A 63 22.75 11.86 7.64
CA PRO A 63 23.60 13.04 7.83
C PRO A 63 23.47 13.58 9.26
N LYS A 64 24.60 13.90 9.91
CA LYS A 64 24.63 14.45 11.28
C LYS A 64 24.07 15.88 11.38
N GLU A 65 23.93 16.60 10.27
CA GLU A 65 23.69 18.05 10.30
C GLU A 65 22.60 18.58 9.34
N ARG A 66 22.15 17.83 8.33
CA ARG A 66 21.11 18.29 7.38
C ARG A 66 20.26 17.16 6.83
N THR A 67 19.00 17.11 7.23
CA THR A 67 17.96 16.32 6.55
C THR A 67 17.23 17.24 5.58
N THR A 68 17.42 17.06 4.28
CA THR A 68 16.50 17.67 3.30
C THR A 68 15.23 16.82 3.28
N VAL A 69 14.21 17.25 4.00
CA VAL A 69 12.88 16.65 3.88
C VAL A 69 12.29 17.18 2.58
N LEU A 70 12.36 16.37 1.52
CA LEU A 70 11.64 16.66 0.29
C LEU A 70 10.16 16.43 0.55
N GLY A 71 9.43 17.51 0.81
CA GLY A 71 7.97 17.51 0.76
C GLY A 71 7.51 17.23 -0.66
N LEU A 72 7.36 15.95 -1.00
CA LEU A 72 6.70 15.56 -2.23
C LEU A 72 5.22 15.89 -2.07
N ASN A 73 4.79 17.03 -2.63
CA ASN A 73 3.37 17.29 -2.82
C ASN A 73 2.77 16.13 -3.64
N PRO A 74 1.51 15.71 -3.40
CA PRO A 74 0.85 14.62 -4.11
C PRO A 74 0.84 14.74 -5.65
N GLN A 75 1.14 15.92 -6.18
CA GLN A 75 1.18 16.26 -7.60
C GLN A 75 2.54 16.00 -8.27
N ASN A 76 3.59 15.69 -7.50
CA ASN A 76 4.96 15.49 -8.00
C ASN A 76 5.32 14.00 -7.97
N THR A 77 4.86 13.24 -8.95
CA THR A 77 5.21 11.83 -9.12
C THR A 77 6.58 11.69 -9.79
N LEU A 78 7.23 10.53 -9.65
CA LEU A 78 8.47 10.23 -10.38
C LEU A 78 8.13 9.97 -11.83
N GLU A 79 8.76 10.73 -12.72
CA GLU A 79 8.58 10.62 -14.16
C GLU A 79 9.61 9.67 -14.75
N LYS A 80 10.87 9.75 -14.28
CA LYS A 80 11.96 8.94 -14.82
C LYS A 80 13.06 8.68 -13.79
N GLN A 81 13.57 7.46 -13.81
CA GLN A 81 14.81 7.10 -13.13
C GLN A 81 15.96 7.17 -14.16
N VAL A 82 17.02 7.89 -13.81
CA VAL A 82 18.20 8.07 -14.67
C VAL A 82 19.42 7.56 -13.90
N THR A 83 20.04 6.49 -14.40
CA THR A 83 21.31 6.00 -13.85
C THR A 83 22.45 6.92 -14.28
N SER A 84 23.42 7.14 -13.39
CA SER A 84 24.59 8.02 -13.60
C SER A 84 25.33 7.86 -14.93
N GLN A 85 25.32 6.67 -15.52
CA GLN A 85 25.93 6.41 -16.83
C GLN A 85 25.30 7.20 -18.00
N LEU A 86 24.07 7.69 -17.85
CA LEU A 86 23.34 8.46 -18.86
C LEU A 86 23.55 9.98 -18.77
N LEU A 87 24.25 10.46 -17.74
CA LEU A 87 24.55 11.88 -17.58
C LEU A 87 25.93 12.16 -18.18
N SER A 88 25.96 12.78 -19.36
CA SER A 88 27.20 13.28 -19.96
C SER A 88 27.90 14.29 -19.02
N PRO A 89 29.24 14.40 -19.03
CA PRO A 89 30.03 15.07 -17.98
C PRO A 89 29.94 16.62 -17.99
N ALA A 90 28.93 17.21 -18.62
CA ALA A 90 28.89 18.65 -18.90
C ALA A 90 28.51 19.52 -17.68
N GLN A 91 28.16 18.94 -16.53
CA GLN A 91 27.83 19.69 -15.32
C GLN A 91 28.61 19.15 -14.14
N ASN A 92 29.60 19.92 -13.70
CA ASN A 92 30.43 19.68 -12.53
C ASN A 92 29.61 19.83 -11.23
N ARG A 93 28.64 18.94 -11.01
CA ARG A 93 27.82 18.84 -9.80
C ARG A 93 27.81 17.38 -9.37
N MET A 94 28.24 17.12 -8.14
CA MET A 94 28.38 15.81 -7.47
C MET A 94 27.81 14.63 -8.26
N LEU A 95 28.69 13.71 -8.66
CA LEU A 95 28.29 12.43 -9.25
C LEU A 95 27.52 11.61 -8.21
N TRP A 96 26.22 11.49 -8.42
CA TRP A 96 25.34 10.59 -7.69
C TRP A 96 25.22 9.27 -8.43
N PRO A 97 25.12 8.11 -7.76
CA PRO A 97 24.97 6.83 -8.46
C PRO A 97 23.64 6.74 -9.22
N VAL A 98 22.57 7.36 -8.69
CA VAL A 98 21.25 7.41 -9.32
C VAL A 98 20.67 8.82 -9.27
N TYR A 99 19.91 9.20 -10.28
CA TYR A 99 19.13 10.43 -10.33
C TYR A 99 17.65 10.14 -10.57
N VAL A 100 16.79 10.98 -10.01
CA VAL A 100 15.33 10.95 -10.12
C VAL A 100 14.86 12.24 -10.75
N GLU A 101 14.10 12.14 -11.84
CA GLU A 101 13.36 13.26 -12.43
C GLU A 101 11.89 13.15 -12.01
N LEU A 102 11.36 14.22 -11.41
CA LEU A 102 9.95 14.35 -11.04
C LEU A 102 9.16 14.97 -12.20
N THR A 103 7.83 14.77 -12.22
CA THR A 103 6.91 15.33 -13.22
C THR A 103 6.92 16.85 -13.33
N ASN A 104 7.49 17.56 -12.35
CA ASN A 104 7.70 19.00 -12.40
C ASN A 104 9.06 19.41 -13.02
N GLY A 105 9.77 18.46 -13.64
CA GLY A 105 11.07 18.64 -14.27
C GLY A 105 12.24 18.82 -13.30
N LYS A 106 12.05 18.67 -11.98
CA LYS A 106 13.15 18.72 -11.01
C LYS A 106 13.90 17.40 -10.97
N ILE A 107 15.22 17.48 -10.95
CA ILE A 107 16.12 16.34 -10.88
C ILE A 107 16.82 16.32 -9.51
N TYR A 108 16.83 15.16 -8.85
CA TYR A 108 17.51 14.92 -7.58
C TYR A 108 18.50 13.77 -7.73
N GLY A 109 19.72 13.95 -7.23
CA GLY A 109 20.68 12.86 -7.10
C GLY A 109 20.51 12.12 -5.78
N CYS A 110 20.70 10.80 -5.79
CA CYS A 110 20.51 9.94 -4.62
C CYS A 110 21.47 8.75 -4.64
N ASP A 111 21.80 8.25 -3.44
CA ASP A 111 22.62 7.04 -3.30
C ASP A 111 21.82 5.75 -3.60
N PHE A 112 20.52 5.75 -3.31
CA PHE A 112 19.58 4.68 -3.63
C PHE A 112 18.14 5.23 -3.73
N ILE A 113 17.25 4.45 -4.35
CA ILE A 113 15.82 4.76 -4.46
C ILE A 113 15.02 3.59 -3.87
N VAL A 114 14.06 3.89 -3.02
CA VAL A 114 13.00 2.95 -2.63
C VAL A 114 11.76 3.26 -3.45
N SER A 115 11.24 2.27 -4.18
CA SER A 115 9.96 2.36 -4.88
C SER A 115 8.91 1.53 -4.14
N ALA A 116 7.97 2.20 -3.48
CA ALA A 116 6.83 1.60 -2.81
C ALA A 116 5.52 2.11 -3.42
N THR A 117 5.32 1.80 -4.71
CA THR A 117 4.21 2.33 -5.53
C THR A 117 2.98 1.43 -5.59
N GLY A 118 3.03 0.26 -4.96
CA GLY A 118 1.98 -0.75 -4.99
C GLY A 118 2.52 -2.10 -5.47
N VAL A 119 1.63 -3.09 -5.50
CA VAL A 119 1.91 -4.46 -5.95
C VAL A 119 1.04 -4.74 -7.17
N VAL A 120 1.56 -5.49 -8.15
CA VAL A 120 0.82 -6.00 -9.31
C VAL A 120 0.65 -7.51 -9.15
N PRO A 121 -0.52 -8.10 -9.44
CA PRO A 121 -0.70 -9.55 -9.32
C PRO A 121 0.21 -10.28 -10.27
N ASN A 122 0.92 -11.28 -9.77
CA ASN A 122 1.77 -12.12 -10.60
C ASN A 122 0.95 -13.28 -11.21
N VAL A 123 0.03 -12.96 -12.11
CA VAL A 123 -0.91 -13.94 -12.70
C VAL A 123 -0.40 -14.56 -14.00
N ASP A 124 0.47 -13.86 -14.73
CA ASP A 124 0.92 -14.24 -16.08
C ASP A 124 1.41 -15.69 -16.19
N PRO A 125 2.18 -16.24 -15.24
CA PRO A 125 2.64 -17.63 -15.31
C PRO A 125 1.52 -18.67 -15.34
N PHE A 126 0.31 -18.30 -14.91
CA PHE A 126 -0.85 -19.19 -14.81
C PHE A 126 -1.84 -19.03 -15.96
N LEU A 127 -1.81 -17.91 -16.70
CA LEU A 127 -2.81 -17.61 -17.73
C LEU A 127 -2.56 -18.36 -19.05
N ASP A 128 -1.31 -18.67 -19.39
CA ASP A 128 -1.00 -19.39 -20.62
C ASP A 128 -1.59 -20.81 -20.60
N GLY A 129 -2.52 -21.07 -21.52
CA GLY A 129 -3.23 -22.35 -21.63
C GLY A 129 -4.32 -22.60 -20.58
N ASN A 130 -4.69 -21.61 -19.77
CA ASN A 130 -5.73 -21.73 -18.75
C ASN A 130 -6.75 -20.59 -18.82
N ASP A 131 -8.03 -20.91 -18.67
CA ASP A 131 -9.13 -19.93 -18.71
C ASP A 131 -9.48 -19.40 -17.31
N PHE A 132 -8.51 -18.76 -16.65
CA PHE A 132 -8.77 -18.07 -15.38
C PHE A 132 -9.59 -16.79 -15.59
N ALA A 133 -10.60 -16.57 -14.76
CA ALA A 133 -11.27 -15.29 -14.67
C ALA A 133 -10.37 -14.28 -13.94
N VAL A 134 -10.16 -13.10 -14.54
CA VAL A 134 -9.27 -12.05 -14.01
C VAL A 134 -10.08 -10.81 -13.64
N GLY A 135 -9.75 -10.20 -12.50
CA GLY A 135 -10.33 -8.95 -11.99
C GLY A 135 -9.86 -7.71 -12.74
N GLU A 136 -10.51 -6.58 -12.50
CA GLU A 136 -10.11 -5.29 -13.10
C GLU A 136 -8.72 -4.84 -12.63
N ASP A 137 -8.29 -5.29 -11.44
CA ASP A 137 -6.97 -5.03 -10.85
C ASP A 137 -5.89 -6.06 -11.27
N GLY A 138 -6.22 -6.93 -12.23
CA GLY A 138 -5.33 -7.95 -12.80
C GLY A 138 -5.19 -9.22 -11.98
N GLY A 139 -5.91 -9.39 -10.86
CA GLY A 139 -5.79 -10.57 -10.00
C GLY A 139 -6.70 -11.72 -10.43
N LEU A 140 -6.37 -12.94 -10.05
CA LEU A 140 -7.27 -14.09 -10.27
C LEU A 140 -8.54 -13.91 -9.44
N LYS A 141 -9.71 -13.88 -10.07
CA LYS A 141 -10.98 -13.78 -9.34
C LYS A 141 -11.17 -15.01 -8.45
N VAL A 142 -11.50 -14.77 -7.19
CA VAL A 142 -11.86 -15.82 -6.24
C VAL A 142 -13.23 -15.55 -5.62
N ASP A 143 -14.01 -16.62 -5.44
CA ASP A 143 -15.28 -16.55 -4.72
C ASP A 143 -15.08 -16.45 -3.19
N LYS A 144 -16.19 -16.40 -2.44
CA LYS A 144 -16.16 -16.37 -0.97
C LYS A 144 -15.56 -17.63 -0.32
N HIS A 145 -15.22 -18.66 -1.09
CA HIS A 145 -14.58 -19.89 -0.67
C HIS A 145 -13.14 -20.00 -1.20
N MET A 146 -12.56 -18.88 -1.65
CA MET A 146 -11.21 -18.78 -2.22
C MET A 146 -11.02 -19.59 -3.51
N ARG A 147 -12.10 -20.06 -4.15
CA ARG A 147 -12.03 -20.84 -5.39
C ARG A 147 -11.88 -19.92 -6.58
N THR A 148 -11.00 -20.30 -7.50
CA THR A 148 -10.89 -19.63 -8.81
C THR A 148 -11.99 -20.09 -9.76
N SER A 149 -11.99 -19.61 -11.01
CA SER A 149 -12.88 -20.12 -12.06
C SER A 149 -12.56 -21.56 -12.49
N LEU A 150 -11.36 -22.08 -12.16
CA LEU A 150 -10.98 -23.45 -12.51
C LEU A 150 -11.31 -24.43 -11.38
N PRO A 151 -11.94 -25.58 -11.70
CA PRO A 151 -12.27 -26.58 -10.69
C PRO A 151 -11.05 -27.09 -9.92
N GLY A 152 -11.16 -27.15 -8.59
CA GLY A 152 -10.10 -27.65 -7.71
C GLY A 152 -8.89 -26.72 -7.55
N VAL A 153 -8.95 -25.49 -8.08
CA VAL A 153 -7.90 -24.49 -7.95
C VAL A 153 -8.37 -23.34 -7.08
N TYR A 154 -7.59 -23.03 -6.05
CA TYR A 154 -7.80 -21.93 -5.13
C TYR A 154 -6.67 -20.92 -5.25
N ALA A 155 -6.95 -19.67 -4.93
CA ALA A 155 -5.94 -18.62 -4.86
C ALA A 155 -6.15 -17.77 -3.60
N ALA A 156 -5.05 -17.23 -3.07
CA ALA A 156 -5.06 -16.43 -1.86
C ALA A 156 -3.93 -15.39 -1.87
N GLY A 157 -4.17 -14.27 -1.19
CA GLY A 157 -3.20 -13.18 -1.07
C GLY A 157 -3.09 -12.33 -2.34
N ASP A 158 -1.93 -11.71 -2.54
CA ASP A 158 -1.71 -10.63 -3.51
C ASP A 158 -2.00 -11.00 -4.98
N ILE A 159 -2.05 -12.28 -5.30
CA ILE A 159 -2.32 -12.79 -6.66
C ILE A 159 -3.80 -12.71 -7.05
N CYS A 160 -4.72 -12.66 -6.08
CA CYS A 160 -6.15 -12.85 -6.34
C CYS A 160 -6.99 -11.62 -6.00
N THR A 161 -8.19 -11.58 -6.56
CA THR A 161 -9.19 -10.52 -6.41
C THR A 161 -10.44 -11.11 -5.79
N ALA A 162 -10.80 -10.63 -4.60
CA ALA A 162 -12.03 -10.96 -3.91
C ALA A 162 -13.25 -10.60 -4.78
N SER A 163 -13.98 -11.62 -5.24
CA SER A 163 -15.09 -11.48 -6.19
C SER A 163 -16.42 -11.93 -5.58
N TRP A 164 -16.64 -11.59 -4.32
CA TRP A 164 -17.92 -11.69 -3.61
C TRP A 164 -18.40 -10.29 -3.24
N GLU A 165 -19.64 -10.16 -2.78
CA GLU A 165 -20.15 -8.89 -2.23
C GLU A 165 -19.46 -8.61 -0.88
N PRO A 166 -18.57 -7.61 -0.79
CA PRO A 166 -17.83 -7.35 0.43
C PRO A 166 -18.73 -6.71 1.50
N SER A 167 -18.33 -6.84 2.77
CA SER A 167 -18.90 -5.99 3.82
C SER A 167 -18.72 -4.50 3.46
N PRO A 168 -19.69 -3.62 3.78
CA PRO A 168 -19.62 -2.18 3.49
C PRO A 168 -18.39 -1.47 4.07
N VAL A 169 -17.77 -2.04 5.10
CA VAL A 169 -16.60 -1.49 5.80
C VAL A 169 -15.33 -2.30 5.55
N TRP A 170 -15.42 -3.38 4.79
CA TRP A 170 -14.26 -4.13 4.31
C TRP A 170 -13.83 -3.63 2.92
N HIS A 171 -12.56 -3.82 2.61
CA HIS A 171 -12.05 -3.73 1.24
C HIS A 171 -10.75 -4.50 1.14
N GLN A 172 -10.49 -5.05 -0.05
CA GLN A 172 -9.25 -5.74 -0.29
C GLN A 172 -8.08 -4.75 -0.38
N MET A 173 -6.99 -5.08 0.31
CA MET A 173 -5.68 -4.48 0.09
C MET A 173 -4.62 -5.58 0.09
N ARG A 174 -3.57 -5.38 -0.70
CA ARG A 174 -2.44 -6.33 -0.79
C ARG A 174 -1.47 -6.11 0.35
N LEU A 175 -1.91 -6.59 1.50
CA LEU A 175 -1.22 -6.49 2.78
C LEU A 175 -0.90 -7.89 3.27
N TRP A 176 0.23 -8.01 3.95
CA TRP A 176 0.64 -9.27 4.58
C TRP A 176 -0.46 -9.85 5.50
N THR A 177 -1.18 -8.99 6.24
CA THR A 177 -2.26 -9.42 7.14
C THR A 177 -3.41 -10.09 6.38
N GLN A 178 -3.88 -9.48 5.28
CA GLN A 178 -4.92 -10.07 4.44
C GLN A 178 -4.40 -11.33 3.73
N ALA A 179 -3.18 -11.32 3.18
CA ALA A 179 -2.60 -12.50 2.54
C ALA A 179 -2.52 -13.70 3.50
N ARG A 180 -2.14 -13.46 4.77
CA ARG A 180 -2.15 -14.49 5.81
C ARG A 180 -3.56 -15.01 6.10
N GLN A 181 -4.54 -14.12 6.27
CA GLN A 181 -5.95 -14.50 6.51
C GLN A 181 -6.52 -15.32 5.35
N MET A 182 -6.31 -14.86 4.10
CA MET A 182 -6.73 -15.56 2.89
C MET A 182 -6.08 -16.92 2.77
N GLY A 183 -4.77 -17.04 3.06
CA GLY A 183 -4.07 -18.33 3.00
C GLY A 183 -4.61 -19.34 4.01
N TRP A 184 -4.87 -18.91 5.25
CA TRP A 184 -5.48 -19.75 6.28
C TRP A 184 -6.91 -20.17 5.89
N TYR A 185 -7.70 -19.22 5.40
CA TYR A 185 -9.08 -19.50 5.03
C TYR A 185 -9.19 -20.39 3.79
N ALA A 186 -8.34 -20.22 2.78
CA ALA A 186 -8.27 -21.11 1.63
C ALA A 186 -8.01 -22.56 2.03
N ALA A 187 -7.13 -22.80 3.02
CA ALA A 187 -6.91 -24.14 3.56
C ALA A 187 -8.16 -24.72 4.24
N LYS A 188 -8.91 -23.91 5.00
CA LYS A 188 -10.21 -24.33 5.57
C LYS A 188 -11.22 -24.67 4.48
N CYS A 189 -11.29 -23.87 3.40
CA CYS A 189 -12.18 -24.13 2.26
C CYS A 189 -11.82 -25.44 1.54
N MET A 190 -10.53 -25.70 1.29
CA MET A 190 -10.08 -26.98 0.70
C MET A 190 -10.48 -28.18 1.56
N ALA A 191 -10.36 -28.07 2.88
CA ALA A 191 -10.75 -29.13 3.81
C ALA A 191 -12.26 -29.36 3.82
N ALA A 192 -13.05 -28.28 3.88
CA ALA A 192 -14.51 -28.31 3.83
C ALA A 192 -15.00 -28.95 2.51
N ASP A 193 -14.42 -28.58 1.38
CA ASP A 193 -14.77 -29.12 0.07
C ASP A 193 -14.43 -30.60 -0.07
N THR A 194 -13.34 -31.04 0.53
CA THR A 194 -12.95 -32.46 0.57
C THR A 194 -13.92 -33.29 1.41
N SER A 195 -14.39 -32.74 2.54
CA SER A 195 -15.30 -33.42 3.47
C SER A 195 -16.79 -33.25 3.11
N GLY A 196 -17.12 -32.37 2.16
CA GLY A 196 -18.50 -32.00 1.84
C GLY A 196 -19.20 -31.20 2.95
N GLU A 197 -18.42 -30.54 3.81
CA GLU A 197 -18.94 -29.73 4.92
C GLU A 197 -19.18 -28.28 4.46
N PRO A 198 -20.25 -27.62 4.92
CA PRO A 198 -20.45 -26.21 4.66
C PRO A 198 -19.43 -25.37 5.43
N ILE A 199 -19.00 -24.26 4.83
CA ILE A 199 -18.16 -23.25 5.47
C ILE A 199 -18.64 -21.85 5.09
N ASP A 200 -18.75 -20.99 6.09
CA ASP A 200 -19.08 -19.57 5.93
C ASP A 200 -17.80 -18.72 5.78
N LEU A 201 -17.97 -17.51 5.26
CA LEU A 201 -16.86 -16.56 5.13
C LEU A 201 -16.29 -16.24 6.52
N ASP A 202 -14.96 -16.23 6.64
CA ASP A 202 -14.31 -15.93 7.91
C ASP A 202 -14.59 -14.47 8.33
N PHE A 203 -14.82 -14.25 9.62
CA PHE A 203 -15.11 -12.93 10.18
C PHE A 203 -14.01 -11.90 9.87
N SER A 204 -12.77 -12.35 9.61
CA SER A 204 -11.68 -11.47 9.17
C SER A 204 -11.95 -10.72 7.86
N PHE A 205 -13.00 -11.06 7.11
CA PHE A 205 -13.42 -10.36 5.90
C PHE A 205 -14.62 -9.41 6.12
N GLU A 206 -15.08 -9.21 7.36
CA GLU A 206 -16.17 -8.30 7.70
C GLU A 206 -15.71 -6.85 7.94
N LEU A 207 -14.48 -6.65 8.41
CA LEU A 207 -13.91 -5.33 8.67
C LEU A 207 -12.50 -5.22 8.10
N PHE A 208 -12.22 -4.12 7.42
CA PHE A 208 -10.83 -3.78 7.12
C PHE A 208 -10.12 -3.33 8.39
N ALA A 209 -9.12 -4.07 8.84
CA ALA A 209 -8.28 -3.68 9.98
C ALA A 209 -6.80 -3.88 9.65
N HIS A 210 -5.99 -2.86 9.94
CA HIS A 210 -4.54 -2.97 9.80
C HIS A 210 -3.83 -2.20 10.91
N VAL A 211 -2.84 -2.85 11.52
CA VAL A 211 -2.01 -2.29 12.58
C VAL A 211 -0.56 -2.32 12.12
N THR A 212 0.11 -1.18 12.26
CA THR A 212 1.53 -1.03 11.95
C THR A 212 2.20 -0.09 12.96
N LYS A 213 3.52 0.03 12.89
CA LYS A 213 4.30 0.93 13.74
C LYS A 213 5.16 1.83 12.87
N PHE A 214 5.03 3.14 13.04
CA PHE A 214 5.80 4.13 12.29
C PHE A 214 6.41 5.16 13.24
N PHE A 215 7.73 5.37 13.19
CA PHE A 215 8.46 6.24 14.13
C PHE A 215 8.11 6.00 15.61
N ASN A 216 8.00 4.73 15.99
CA ASN A 216 7.58 4.28 17.32
C ASN A 216 6.13 4.58 17.71
N TYR A 217 5.33 5.21 16.85
CA TYR A 217 3.89 5.34 17.04
C TYR A 217 3.18 4.09 16.52
N LYS A 218 2.28 3.54 17.34
CA LYS A 218 1.27 2.58 16.89
C LYS A 218 0.34 3.29 15.91
N VAL A 219 0.04 2.67 14.78
CA VAL A 219 -0.87 3.19 13.76
C VAL A 219 -1.89 2.10 13.45
N VAL A 220 -3.15 2.40 13.73
CA VAL A 220 -4.28 1.51 13.49
C VAL A 220 -5.19 2.18 12.48
N VAL A 221 -5.60 1.43 11.46
CA VAL A 221 -6.57 1.88 10.46
C VAL A 221 -7.71 0.88 10.37
N LEU A 222 -8.93 1.38 10.45
CA LEU A 222 -10.16 0.59 10.52
C LEU A 222 -11.15 1.04 9.45
N GLY A 223 -11.87 0.09 8.87
CA GLY A 223 -12.98 0.34 7.96
C GLY A 223 -12.60 1.17 6.73
N LYS A 224 -13.50 2.08 6.34
CA LYS A 224 -13.28 3.13 5.34
C LYS A 224 -12.52 4.32 5.95
N TYR A 225 -11.33 4.07 6.50
CA TYR A 225 -10.48 5.04 7.21
C TYR A 225 -10.11 6.30 6.41
N ASN A 226 -10.34 6.31 5.10
CA ASN A 226 -10.09 7.46 4.21
C ASN A 226 -11.33 7.82 3.37
N ALA A 227 -12.53 7.49 3.89
CA ALA A 227 -13.82 7.64 3.21
C ALA A 227 -13.86 6.97 1.83
N GLN A 228 -13.14 5.84 1.66
CA GLN A 228 -12.98 5.15 0.39
C GLN A 228 -14.36 4.69 -0.11
N GLY A 229 -14.77 5.22 -1.27
CA GLY A 229 -16.04 4.84 -1.89
C GLY A 229 -17.30 5.44 -1.25
N LEU A 230 -17.18 6.31 -0.23
CA LEU A 230 -18.34 6.92 0.43
C LEU A 230 -18.89 8.17 -0.30
N GLY A 231 -18.19 8.67 -1.31
CA GLY A 231 -18.56 9.91 -1.99
C GLY A 231 -18.24 11.17 -1.16
N LEU A 232 -18.97 12.26 -1.40
CA LEU A 232 -18.75 13.55 -0.72
C LEU A 232 -19.60 13.71 0.55
N ASP A 233 -20.59 12.85 0.76
CA ASP A 233 -21.53 12.91 1.88
C ASP A 233 -20.98 12.11 3.07
N HIS A 234 -19.90 12.60 3.66
CA HIS A 234 -19.27 12.05 4.85
C HIS A 234 -18.73 13.16 5.72
N GLU A 235 -18.65 12.90 7.03
CA GLU A 235 -18.11 13.82 8.01
C GLU A 235 -16.79 13.27 8.56
N LEU A 236 -15.84 14.19 8.82
CA LEU A 236 -14.55 13.87 9.40
C LEU A 236 -14.45 14.51 10.77
N MET A 237 -14.26 13.68 11.80
CA MET A 237 -14.00 14.13 13.15
C MET A 237 -12.53 13.90 13.50
N LEU A 238 -11.92 14.86 14.20
CA LEU A 238 -10.49 14.86 14.47
C LEU A 238 -10.21 15.24 15.92
N ARG A 239 -9.41 14.41 16.60
CA ARG A 239 -8.75 14.72 17.87
C ARG A 239 -7.25 14.57 17.69
N CYS A 240 -6.47 15.55 18.14
CA CYS A 240 -5.03 15.52 17.98
C CYS A 240 -4.36 16.15 19.19
N THR A 241 -3.55 15.36 19.88
CA THR A 241 -2.69 15.82 20.96
C THR A 241 -1.25 15.74 20.48
N LYS A 242 -0.65 16.90 20.21
CA LYS A 242 0.64 17.00 19.54
C LYS A 242 1.71 16.14 20.23
N GLY A 243 2.29 15.21 19.47
CA GLY A 243 3.36 14.33 19.93
C GLY A 243 2.89 13.11 20.72
N GLN A 244 1.60 12.99 21.01
CA GLN A 244 1.01 11.88 21.75
C GLN A 244 0.12 11.04 20.84
N GLU A 245 -0.94 11.65 20.31
CA GLU A 245 -1.98 10.92 19.58
C GLU A 245 -2.61 11.72 18.45
N TYR A 246 -3.17 10.98 17.49
CA TYR A 246 -4.04 11.48 16.45
C TYR A 246 -5.16 10.48 16.20
N VAL A 247 -6.39 10.94 16.33
CA VAL A 247 -7.61 10.18 16.08
C VAL A 247 -8.38 10.87 14.97
N LYS A 248 -8.67 10.12 13.90
CA LYS A 248 -9.57 10.54 12.83
C LYS A 248 -10.69 9.52 12.71
N VAL A 249 -11.92 10.00 12.69
CA VAL A 249 -13.12 9.18 12.46
C VAL A 249 -13.81 9.64 11.20
N VAL A 250 -14.27 8.69 10.40
CA VAL A 250 -15.10 8.89 9.22
C VAL A 250 -16.53 8.49 9.55
N MET A 251 -17.44 9.45 9.49
CA MET A 251 -18.86 9.28 9.78
C MET A 251 -19.69 9.40 8.49
N GLN A 252 -20.76 8.62 8.38
CA GLN A 252 -21.75 8.78 7.32
C GLN A 252 -23.13 8.35 7.87
N ASN A 253 -24.16 9.17 7.65
CA ASN A 253 -25.53 8.89 8.10
C ASN A 253 -25.63 8.52 9.60
N GLY A 254 -24.86 9.23 10.45
CA GLY A 254 -24.82 8.97 11.89
C GLY A 254 -24.01 7.73 12.30
N ARG A 255 -23.41 6.98 11.36
CA ARG A 255 -22.65 5.75 11.67
C ARG A 255 -21.16 5.92 11.44
N MET A 256 -20.37 5.20 12.23
CA MET A 256 -18.92 5.14 12.04
C MET A 256 -18.58 4.20 10.88
N MET A 257 -17.89 4.73 9.88
CA MET A 257 -17.49 3.98 8.69
C MET A 257 -16.01 3.58 8.70
N GLY A 258 -15.17 4.30 9.44
CA GLY A 258 -13.76 3.99 9.56
C GLY A 258 -13.01 4.93 10.49
N ALA A 259 -11.79 4.55 10.85
CA ALA A 259 -10.96 5.33 11.75
C ALA A 259 -9.46 5.23 11.42
N VAL A 260 -8.70 6.26 11.80
CA VAL A 260 -7.23 6.23 11.88
C VAL A 260 -6.85 6.62 13.30
N LEU A 261 -6.16 5.73 14.00
CA LEU A 261 -5.70 5.91 15.37
C LEU A 261 -4.17 5.85 15.37
N ILE A 262 -3.52 6.90 15.86
CA ILE A 262 -2.07 7.00 15.93
C ILE A 262 -1.70 7.32 17.37
N GLY A 263 -0.73 6.59 17.92
CA GLY A 263 -0.37 6.67 19.34
C GLY A 263 -1.09 5.62 20.18
N GLU A 264 -1.03 5.78 21.50
CA GLU A 264 -1.81 4.97 22.45
C GLU A 264 -3.12 5.72 22.70
N THR A 265 -4.18 5.31 22.00
CA THR A 265 -5.48 5.98 22.04
C THR A 265 -6.50 5.26 22.92
N ASP A 266 -6.31 3.95 23.15
CA ASP A 266 -7.25 3.06 23.86
C ASP A 266 -8.69 3.15 23.28
N LEU A 267 -8.81 3.18 21.95
CA LEU A 267 -10.08 3.32 21.22
C LEU A 267 -10.27 2.25 20.15
N GLU A 268 -9.29 1.37 19.97
CA GLU A 268 -9.19 0.43 18.86
C GLU A 268 -10.36 -0.56 18.85
N GLU A 269 -10.58 -1.23 19.99
CA GLU A 269 -11.64 -2.23 20.16
C GLU A 269 -13.02 -1.56 20.07
N THR A 270 -13.18 -0.45 20.76
CA THR A 270 -14.42 0.32 20.77
C THR A 270 -14.81 0.76 19.38
N PHE A 271 -13.89 1.36 18.63
CA PHE A 271 -14.18 1.82 17.27
C PHE A 271 -14.38 0.65 16.30
N GLU A 272 -13.66 -0.46 16.46
CA GLU A 272 -13.93 -1.70 15.73
C GLU A 272 -15.38 -2.17 15.95
N ASN A 273 -15.84 -2.21 17.21
CA ASN A 273 -17.21 -2.59 17.55
C ASN A 273 -18.25 -1.58 17.04
N LEU A 274 -18.00 -0.27 17.16
CA LEU A 274 -18.87 0.78 16.63
C LEU A 274 -19.08 0.62 15.12
N ILE A 275 -18.00 0.32 14.39
CA ILE A 275 -18.02 0.10 12.95
C ILE A 275 -18.75 -1.20 12.61
N LEU A 276 -18.43 -2.31 13.27
CA LEU A 276 -19.05 -3.61 12.99
C LEU A 276 -20.55 -3.63 13.29
N ASN A 277 -20.94 -3.08 14.44
CA ASN A 277 -22.34 -3.02 14.87
C ASN A 277 -23.16 -1.96 14.11
N GLN A 278 -22.49 -1.09 13.33
CA GLN A 278 -23.12 -0.02 12.58
C GLN A 278 -24.05 0.80 13.48
N MET A 279 -23.61 1.19 14.67
CA MET A 279 -24.49 1.90 15.62
C MET A 279 -24.79 3.33 15.17
N ASP A 280 -25.97 3.83 15.52
CA ASP A 280 -26.34 5.23 15.28
C ASP A 280 -25.76 6.10 16.40
N LEU A 281 -24.79 6.93 16.03
CA LEU A 281 -24.02 7.81 16.90
C LEU A 281 -24.45 9.27 16.77
N SER A 282 -25.55 9.56 16.06
CA SER A 282 -26.03 10.93 15.82
C SER A 282 -26.29 11.71 17.11
N ALA A 283 -26.62 11.01 18.20
CA ALA A 283 -26.88 11.61 19.50
C ALA A 283 -25.63 12.19 20.19
N TYR A 284 -24.44 11.69 19.85
CA TYR A 284 -23.19 12.07 20.50
C TYR A 284 -22.52 13.27 19.82
N GLY A 285 -22.70 13.44 18.50
CA GLY A 285 -22.13 14.58 17.79
C GLY A 285 -20.63 14.75 18.05
N GLU A 286 -20.19 15.94 18.44
CA GLU A 286 -18.78 16.24 18.75
C GLU A 286 -18.23 15.53 20.00
N ASP A 287 -19.11 15.10 20.92
CA ASP A 287 -18.74 14.44 22.16
C ASP A 287 -18.15 13.03 21.93
N LEU A 288 -18.32 12.45 20.73
CA LEU A 288 -17.77 11.15 20.35
C LEU A 288 -16.25 11.06 20.54
N LEU A 289 -15.54 12.18 20.37
CA LEU A 289 -14.08 12.24 20.52
C LEU A 289 -13.63 12.96 21.80
N ASN A 290 -14.56 13.33 22.68
CA ASN A 290 -14.23 14.02 23.91
C ASN A 290 -13.43 13.08 24.84
N PRO A 291 -12.17 13.41 25.22
CA PRO A 291 -11.35 12.55 26.07
C PRO A 291 -11.85 12.45 27.50
N ASP A 292 -12.74 13.35 27.94
CA ASP A 292 -13.35 13.31 29.28
C ASP A 292 -14.58 12.40 29.34
N ILE A 293 -15.00 11.83 28.20
CA ILE A 293 -16.13 10.91 28.09
C ILE A 293 -15.57 9.53 27.77
N ASP A 294 -15.80 8.60 28.69
CA ASP A 294 -15.52 7.20 28.42
C ASP A 294 -16.62 6.66 27.50
N ILE A 295 -16.29 6.50 26.23
CA ILE A 295 -17.23 6.02 25.23
C ILE A 295 -17.52 4.52 25.41
N GLU A 296 -16.62 3.78 26.05
CA GLU A 296 -16.77 2.33 26.30
C GLU A 296 -17.96 2.05 27.22
N ASP A 297 -18.12 2.86 28.27
CA ASP A 297 -19.23 2.79 29.23
C ASP A 297 -20.63 2.88 28.60
N TYR A 298 -20.74 3.43 27.37
CA TYR A 298 -22.03 3.56 26.67
C TYR A 298 -22.39 2.33 25.83
N PHE A 299 -21.43 1.46 25.55
CA PHE A 299 -21.57 0.38 24.57
C PHE A 299 -21.29 -1.03 25.12
N ASP A 300 -21.05 -1.14 26.43
CA ASP A 300 -21.06 -2.40 27.21
C ASP A 300 -22.47 -2.98 27.44
#